data_AF-A0A855KDU8-F1
#
_entry.id   AF-A0A855KDU8-F1
#
_cell.length_a   1.000
_cell.length_b   1.000
_cell.length_c   1.000
_cell.angle_alpha   90.00
_cell.angle_beta   90.00
_cell.angle_gamma   90.00
#
_symmetry.space_group_name_H-M   'P 1'
#
loop_
_entity.id
_entity.type
_entity.pdbx_description
1 polymer ?
#
loop_
_entity_poly.entity_id
_entity_poly.type
_entity_poly.pdbx_seq_one_letter_code
_entity_poly.pdbx_strand_id
1 'polypeptide(L)'
;MNTAALREQIQKAQQHEAETGLLTRQLETQLPHLHSAIQLPDADANGVMTRFVAAYIEQVPDLLDAANEVAREAGIESQIKPVLTIAEQFFLQPPAIMAGHVGLDSLLDEAYLAHRLVEEVNDLYIKHFGQPLIPLDMTVANLIAHQLIGEDFANQLDEAVHHAVDEMLNEDSFALESVEAYREKLNSPDTGAAWKRWPCLSRQLGVGLELDQPAA
;
A
#
# COMPACT_ATOMS: atom_id res chain seq x y z
N MET A 1 -16.57 -4.19 -4.54
CA MET A 1 -15.53 -3.20 -4.78
C MET A 1 -15.65 -2.67 -6.19
N ASN A 2 -15.36 -1.39 -6.39
CA ASN A 2 -15.34 -0.72 -7.69
C ASN A 2 -13.91 -0.25 -8.01
N THR A 3 -12.97 -1.19 -8.07
CA THR A 3 -11.57 -0.95 -8.46
C THR A 3 -11.45 -0.39 -9.88
N ALA A 4 -12.47 -0.54 -10.73
CA ALA A 4 -12.54 0.09 -12.04
C ALA A 4 -12.62 1.63 -11.95
N ALA A 5 -13.45 2.17 -11.05
CA ALA A 5 -13.51 3.62 -10.82
C ALA A 5 -12.19 4.17 -10.26
N LEU A 6 -11.55 3.41 -9.37
CA LEU A 6 -10.23 3.75 -8.84
C LEU A 6 -9.17 3.83 -9.95
N ARG A 7 -9.13 2.85 -10.86
CA ARG A 7 -8.22 2.86 -12.02
C ARG A 7 -8.46 4.07 -12.92
N GLU A 8 -9.72 4.45 -13.15
CA GLU A 8 -10.06 5.64 -13.94
C GLU A 8 -9.56 6.93 -13.28
N GLN A 9 -9.68 7.04 -11.94
CA GLN A 9 -9.18 8.19 -11.18
C GLN A 9 -7.65 8.29 -11.25
N ILE A 10 -6.95 7.18 -11.05
CA ILE A 10 -5.48 7.10 -11.17
C ILE A 10 -5.04 7.52 -12.57
N GLN A 11 -5.70 7.00 -13.61
CA GLN A 11 -5.38 7.33 -15.00
C GLN A 11 -5.54 8.83 -15.29
N LYS A 12 -6.60 9.47 -14.76
CA LYS A 12 -6.80 10.92 -14.90
C LYS A 12 -5.68 11.72 -14.22
N ALA A 13 -5.27 11.32 -13.02
CA ALA A 13 -4.18 11.98 -12.31
C ALA A 13 -2.82 11.84 -13.03
N GLN A 14 -2.56 10.68 -13.62
CA GLN A 14 -1.36 10.47 -14.43
C GLN A 14 -1.35 11.30 -15.70
N GLN A 15 -2.49 11.40 -16.39
CA GLN A 15 -2.60 12.27 -17.55
C GLN A 15 -2.36 13.74 -17.15
N HIS A 16 -2.91 14.16 -16.02
CA HIS A 16 -2.67 15.50 -15.48
C HIS A 16 -1.19 15.75 -15.18
N GLU A 17 -0.49 14.78 -14.58
CA GLU A 17 0.96 14.90 -14.35
C GLU A 17 1.75 14.95 -15.66
N ALA A 18 1.40 14.12 -16.64
CA ALA A 18 2.07 14.13 -17.94
C ALA A 18 1.94 15.49 -18.66
N GLU A 19 0.83 16.20 -18.43
CA GLU A 19 0.58 17.53 -18.99
C GLU A 19 1.24 18.66 -18.19
N THR A 20 1.35 18.53 -16.86
CA THR A 20 1.73 19.65 -15.97
C THR A 20 3.13 19.54 -15.37
N GLY A 21 3.64 18.32 -15.17
CA GLY A 21 4.91 18.02 -14.52
C GLY A 21 4.98 18.49 -13.06
N LEU A 22 3.85 18.53 -12.35
CA LEU A 22 3.75 19.08 -11.00
C LEU A 22 4.47 18.20 -9.98
N LEU A 23 4.17 16.90 -9.97
CA LEU A 23 4.81 15.92 -9.08
C LEU A 23 6.33 15.93 -9.31
N THR A 24 6.76 15.94 -10.57
CA THR A 24 8.19 15.97 -10.90
C THR A 24 8.89 17.20 -10.30
N ARG A 25 8.27 18.39 -10.36
CA ARG A 25 8.84 19.61 -9.76
C ARG A 25 8.80 19.60 -8.23
N GLN A 26 7.75 19.02 -7.64
CA GLN A 26 7.65 18.88 -6.19
C GLN A 26 8.75 17.94 -5.66
N LEU A 27 8.91 16.76 -6.27
CA LEU A 27 9.95 15.80 -5.91
C LEU A 27 11.35 16.42 -6.03
N GLU A 28 11.60 17.22 -7.06
CA GLU A 28 12.84 17.98 -7.23
C GLU A 28 13.25 18.80 -5.98
N THR A 29 12.28 19.30 -5.23
CA THR A 29 12.52 20.05 -3.98
C THR A 29 12.61 19.16 -2.73
N GLN A 30 11.97 17.98 -2.75
CA GLN A 30 11.97 17.03 -1.64
C GLN A 30 13.19 16.08 -1.65
N LEU A 31 13.68 15.67 -2.82
CA LEU A 31 14.78 14.71 -2.97
C LEU A 31 16.03 15.04 -2.14
N PRO A 32 16.50 16.30 -2.04
CA PRO A 32 17.68 16.64 -1.23
C PRO A 32 17.49 16.40 0.27
N HIS A 33 16.24 16.27 0.73
CA HIS A 33 15.88 16.08 2.14
C HIS A 33 15.54 14.62 2.46
N LEU A 34 15.59 13.72 1.47
CA LEU A 34 15.36 12.31 1.71
C LEU A 34 16.43 11.73 2.64
N HIS A 35 16.00 10.81 3.49
CA HIS A 35 16.91 10.11 4.38
C HIS A 35 18.00 9.38 3.58
N SER A 36 19.24 9.44 4.04
CA SER A 36 20.43 8.89 3.35
C SER A 36 20.41 7.37 3.14
N ALA A 37 19.46 6.68 3.77
CA ALA A 37 19.23 5.24 3.60
C ALA A 37 18.49 4.89 2.30
N ILE A 38 17.77 5.86 1.71
CA ILE A 38 17.11 5.70 0.41
C ILE A 38 18.15 5.95 -0.66
N GLN A 39 18.55 4.89 -1.35
CA GLN A 39 19.47 5.01 -2.46
C GLN A 39 18.72 5.22 -3.76
N LEU A 40 19.09 6.29 -4.45
CA LEU A 40 18.63 6.61 -5.79
C LEU A 40 19.83 6.57 -6.74
N PRO A 41 19.64 6.18 -8.00
CA PRO A 41 20.71 6.23 -8.97
C PRO A 41 21.20 7.66 -9.21
N ASP A 42 22.52 7.82 -9.39
CA ASP A 42 23.17 9.12 -9.62
C ASP A 42 22.63 9.88 -10.84
N ALA A 43 22.09 9.13 -11.82
CA ALA A 43 21.44 9.68 -13.00
C ALA A 43 19.92 9.51 -12.91
N ASP A 44 19.19 10.59 -13.21
CA ASP A 44 17.72 10.60 -13.27
C ASP A 44 17.02 10.27 -11.93
N ALA A 45 17.60 10.63 -10.78
CA ALA A 45 16.98 10.41 -9.46
C ALA A 45 15.53 10.92 -9.39
N ASN A 46 15.26 12.09 -9.98
CA ASN A 46 13.92 12.65 -10.03
C ASN A 46 12.95 11.84 -10.90
N GLY A 47 13.35 11.47 -12.12
CA GLY A 47 12.52 10.62 -12.98
C GLY A 47 12.28 9.24 -12.38
N VAL A 48 13.26 8.66 -11.68
CA VAL A 48 13.08 7.41 -10.93
C VAL A 48 12.05 7.56 -9.83
N MET A 49 12.11 8.64 -9.05
CA MET A 49 11.16 8.87 -7.97
C MET A 49 9.74 9.15 -8.48
N THR A 50 9.60 9.92 -9.56
CA THR A 50 8.29 10.13 -10.22
C THR A 50 7.69 8.79 -10.68
N ARG A 51 8.51 7.93 -11.29
CA ARG A 51 8.06 6.58 -11.71
C ARG A 51 7.71 5.69 -10.51
N PHE A 52 8.46 5.80 -9.42
CA PHE A 52 8.15 5.10 -8.18
C PHE A 52 6.78 5.51 -7.64
N VAL A 53 6.51 6.82 -7.47
CA VAL A 53 5.23 7.33 -6.98
C VAL A 53 4.07 6.86 -7.88
N ALA A 54 4.23 7.02 -9.20
CA ALA A 54 3.20 6.57 -10.15
C ALA A 54 2.91 5.07 -10.02
N ALA A 55 3.93 4.23 -9.98
CA ALA A 55 3.77 2.78 -9.87
C ALA A 55 3.22 2.35 -8.50
N TYR A 56 3.57 3.06 -7.42
CA TYR A 56 3.07 2.82 -6.07
C TYR A 56 1.55 3.05 -5.99
N ILE A 57 1.07 4.11 -6.64
CA ILE A 57 -0.36 4.44 -6.76
C ILE A 57 -1.07 3.44 -7.69
N GLU A 58 -0.50 3.13 -8.85
CA GLU A 58 -1.07 2.18 -9.83
C GLU A 58 -1.28 0.77 -9.26
N GLN A 59 -0.48 0.37 -8.27
CA GLN A 59 -0.56 -0.96 -7.68
C GLN A 59 -1.80 -1.15 -6.80
N VAL A 60 -2.39 -0.09 -6.27
CA VAL A 60 -3.46 -0.19 -5.26
C VAL A 60 -4.69 -0.97 -5.76
N PRO A 61 -5.30 -0.68 -6.93
CA PRO A 61 -6.45 -1.43 -7.41
C PRO A 61 -6.16 -2.93 -7.55
N ASP A 62 -4.98 -3.27 -8.05
CA ASP A 62 -4.52 -4.64 -8.22
C ASP A 62 -4.36 -5.34 -6.87
N LEU A 63 -3.79 -4.66 -5.88
CA LEU A 63 -3.66 -5.15 -4.50
C LEU A 63 -5.02 -5.41 -3.85
N LEU A 64 -6.00 -4.54 -4.06
CA LEU A 64 -7.33 -4.73 -3.51
C LEU A 64 -8.07 -5.89 -4.19
N ASP A 65 -8.03 -5.97 -5.52
CA ASP A 65 -8.62 -7.09 -6.27
C ASP A 65 -8.02 -8.43 -5.82
N ALA A 66 -6.70 -8.44 -5.66
CA ALA A 66 -5.91 -9.53 -5.11
C ALA A 66 -6.38 -9.98 -3.73
N ALA A 67 -6.41 -9.05 -2.78
CA ALA A 67 -6.83 -9.30 -1.41
C ALA A 67 -8.25 -9.88 -1.33
N ASN A 68 -9.17 -9.33 -2.14
CA ASN A 68 -10.55 -9.78 -2.17
C ASN A 68 -10.67 -11.21 -2.71
N GLU A 69 -9.89 -11.55 -3.75
CA GLU A 69 -9.89 -12.90 -4.31
C GLU A 69 -9.33 -13.93 -3.31
N VAL A 70 -8.23 -13.61 -2.62
CA VAL A 70 -7.72 -14.48 -1.54
C VAL A 70 -8.75 -14.67 -0.46
N ALA A 71 -9.40 -13.58 -0.01
CA ALA A 71 -10.42 -13.66 1.03
C ALA A 71 -11.61 -14.53 0.59
N ARG A 72 -12.00 -14.46 -0.68
CA ARG A 72 -13.05 -15.29 -1.27
C ARG A 72 -12.66 -16.76 -1.31
N GLU A 73 -11.46 -17.07 -1.78
CA GLU A 73 -10.92 -18.45 -1.82
C GLU A 73 -10.78 -19.04 -0.41
N ALA A 74 -10.36 -18.21 0.55
CA ALA A 74 -10.25 -18.52 1.96
C ALA A 74 -11.60 -18.71 2.66
N GLY A 75 -12.69 -18.15 2.12
CA GLY A 75 -14.00 -18.16 2.78
C GLY A 75 -14.15 -17.11 3.89
N ILE A 76 -13.28 -16.09 3.88
CA ILE A 76 -13.24 -14.98 4.86
C ILE A 76 -13.64 -13.63 4.23
N GLU A 77 -14.29 -13.66 3.06
CA GLU A 77 -14.71 -12.45 2.33
C GLU A 77 -15.51 -11.50 3.23
N SER A 78 -16.40 -12.02 4.08
CA SER A 78 -17.22 -11.21 4.98
C SER A 78 -16.43 -10.37 5.98
N GLN A 79 -15.24 -10.84 6.38
CA GLN A 79 -14.37 -10.17 7.34
C GLN A 79 -13.45 -9.15 6.64
N ILE A 80 -12.96 -9.49 5.45
CA ILE A 80 -11.97 -8.68 4.73
C ILE A 80 -12.61 -7.58 3.89
N LYS A 81 -13.79 -7.83 3.32
CA LYS A 81 -14.47 -6.89 2.42
C LYS A 81 -14.75 -5.52 3.05
N PRO A 82 -15.15 -5.39 4.32
CA PRO A 82 -15.24 -4.09 4.98
C PRO A 82 -13.92 -3.31 4.92
N VAL A 83 -12.80 -3.97 5.24
CA VAL A 83 -11.46 -3.34 5.21
C VAL A 83 -11.11 -2.87 3.81
N LEU A 84 -11.26 -3.73 2.80
CA LEU A 84 -10.96 -3.36 1.40
C LEU A 84 -11.88 -2.25 0.89
N THR A 85 -13.11 -2.18 1.41
CA THR A 85 -14.03 -1.08 1.07
C THR A 85 -13.54 0.25 1.64
N ILE A 86 -12.92 0.26 2.83
CA ILE A 86 -12.31 1.47 3.38
C ILE A 86 -11.10 1.92 2.54
N ALA A 87 -10.23 0.98 2.15
CA ALA A 87 -9.12 1.29 1.25
C ALA A 87 -9.60 1.96 -0.05
N GLU A 88 -10.70 1.45 -0.63
CA GLU A 88 -11.34 2.04 -1.80
C GLU A 88 -11.92 3.44 -1.50
N GLN A 89 -12.52 3.63 -0.33
CA GLN A 89 -13.12 4.90 0.08
C GLN A 89 -12.09 6.02 0.26
N PHE A 90 -10.86 5.73 0.65
CA PHE A 90 -9.80 6.75 0.73
C PHE A 90 -9.66 7.53 -0.58
N PHE A 91 -9.80 6.86 -1.72
CA PHE A 91 -9.69 7.49 -3.04
C PHE A 91 -10.98 8.18 -3.49
N LEU A 92 -12.13 7.57 -3.22
CA LEU A 92 -13.42 8.06 -3.72
C LEU A 92 -14.00 9.20 -2.86
N GLN A 93 -13.69 9.19 -1.56
CA GLN A 93 -14.12 10.16 -0.56
C GLN A 93 -12.96 10.41 0.41
N PRO A 94 -11.90 11.12 -0.03
CA PRO A 94 -10.74 11.36 0.82
C PRO A 94 -11.15 12.06 2.12
N PRO A 95 -10.64 11.60 3.28
CA PRO A 95 -10.89 12.22 4.58
C PRO A 95 -10.66 13.73 4.56
N ALA A 96 -11.36 14.47 5.43
CA ALA A 96 -11.30 15.94 5.45
C ALA A 96 -9.89 16.50 5.72
N ILE A 97 -9.00 15.71 6.35
CA ILE A 97 -7.58 16.05 6.55
C ILE A 97 -6.80 16.17 5.22
N MET A 98 -7.32 15.59 4.13
CA MET A 98 -6.73 15.55 2.79
C MET A 98 -7.33 16.61 1.85
N ALA A 99 -8.18 17.51 2.37
CA ALA A 99 -8.86 18.51 1.56
C ALA A 99 -7.88 19.56 0.98
N GLY A 100 -7.77 19.62 -0.35
CA GLY A 100 -7.02 20.67 -1.06
C GLY A 100 -5.94 20.19 -2.02
N HIS A 101 -5.66 18.89 -2.07
CA HIS A 101 -4.67 18.29 -2.97
C HIS A 101 -5.33 17.79 -4.26
N VAL A 102 -4.71 18.03 -5.42
CA VAL A 102 -5.20 17.60 -6.74
C VAL A 102 -4.01 17.12 -7.56
N GLY A 103 -3.96 15.83 -7.89
CA GLY A 103 -2.90 15.29 -8.75
C GLY A 103 -2.40 13.94 -8.25
N LEU A 104 -1.23 13.51 -8.74
CA LEU A 104 -0.57 12.30 -8.20
C LEU A 104 -0.03 12.52 -6.79
N ASP A 105 0.22 13.77 -6.39
CA ASP A 105 0.64 14.13 -5.04
C ASP A 105 -0.46 13.86 -4.00
N SER A 106 -1.72 14.16 -4.31
CA SER A 106 -2.84 13.77 -3.47
C SER A 106 -2.96 12.24 -3.37
N LEU A 107 -2.89 11.57 -4.53
CA LEU A 107 -3.03 10.13 -4.63
C LEU A 107 -1.94 9.34 -3.93
N LEU A 108 -0.77 9.94 -3.66
CA LEU A 108 0.28 9.28 -2.90
C LEU A 108 -0.17 8.99 -1.46
N ASP A 109 -0.83 9.96 -0.82
CA ASP A 109 -1.33 9.81 0.54
C ASP A 109 -2.43 8.74 0.63
N GLU A 110 -3.36 8.75 -0.34
CA GLU A 110 -4.42 7.74 -0.42
C GLU A 110 -3.86 6.33 -0.70
N ALA A 111 -2.86 6.23 -1.58
CA ALA A 111 -2.17 4.97 -1.84
C ALA A 111 -1.44 4.46 -0.62
N TYR A 112 -0.76 5.35 0.12
CA TYR A 112 -0.09 5.00 1.35
C TYR A 112 -1.06 4.43 2.38
N LEU A 113 -2.21 5.08 2.60
CA LEU A 113 -3.26 4.58 3.48
C LEU A 113 -3.75 3.18 3.08
N ALA A 114 -4.00 2.95 1.77
CA ALA A 114 -4.46 1.66 1.29
C ALA A 114 -3.41 0.55 1.48
N HIS A 115 -2.14 0.84 1.18
CA HIS A 115 -1.05 -0.11 1.39
C HIS A 115 -0.84 -0.40 2.89
N ARG A 116 -0.86 0.61 3.75
CA ARG A 116 -0.73 0.45 5.20
C ARG A 116 -1.89 -0.34 5.79
N LEU A 117 -3.11 -0.11 5.33
CA LEU A 117 -4.29 -0.86 5.77
C LEU A 117 -4.18 -2.36 5.45
N VAL A 118 -3.70 -2.70 4.25
CA VAL A 118 -3.47 -4.09 3.86
C VAL A 118 -2.32 -4.71 4.67
N GLU A 119 -1.27 -3.94 4.98
CA GLU A 119 -0.15 -4.37 5.81
C GLU A 119 -0.59 -4.68 7.25
N GLU A 120 -1.36 -3.79 7.89
CA GLU A 120 -1.91 -4.02 9.25
C GLU A 120 -2.81 -5.26 9.30
N VAL A 121 -3.65 -5.48 8.28
CA VAL A 121 -4.43 -6.73 8.20
C VAL A 121 -3.52 -7.94 8.05
N ASN A 122 -2.48 -7.89 7.21
CA ASN A 122 -1.52 -8.98 7.12
C ASN A 122 -0.85 -9.27 8.46
N ASP A 123 -0.46 -8.25 9.23
CA ASP A 123 0.16 -8.38 10.54
C ASP A 123 -0.77 -9.02 11.56
N LEU A 124 -2.06 -8.67 11.56
CA LEU A 124 -3.06 -9.36 12.37
C LEU A 124 -3.16 -10.84 12.01
N TYR A 125 -3.18 -11.17 10.72
CA TYR A 125 -3.22 -12.56 10.28
C TYR A 125 -1.94 -13.33 10.64
N ILE A 126 -0.77 -12.70 10.56
CA ILE A 126 0.49 -13.30 11.04
C ILE A 126 0.40 -13.56 12.55
N LYS A 127 -0.07 -12.59 13.33
CA LYS A 127 -0.21 -12.69 14.78
C LYS A 127 -1.14 -13.83 15.20
N HIS A 128 -2.26 -14.04 14.50
CA HIS A 128 -3.26 -15.05 14.86
C HIS A 128 -3.00 -16.43 14.22
N PHE A 129 -2.40 -16.49 13.03
CA PHE A 129 -2.26 -17.74 12.24
C PHE A 129 -0.82 -18.12 11.90
N GLY A 130 0.16 -17.29 12.26
CA GLY A 130 1.57 -17.51 11.97
C GLY A 130 1.97 -17.29 10.51
N GLN A 131 1.07 -16.74 9.68
CA GLN A 131 1.29 -16.51 8.25
C GLN A 131 0.44 -15.35 7.72
N PRO A 132 0.94 -14.59 6.72
CA PRO A 132 0.22 -13.46 6.16
C PRO A 132 -0.96 -13.90 5.30
N LEU A 133 -1.96 -13.02 5.20
CA LEU A 133 -3.05 -13.17 4.24
C LEU A 133 -2.54 -12.99 2.80
N ILE A 134 -1.65 -12.02 2.59
CA ILE A 134 -1.02 -11.69 1.31
C ILE A 134 0.50 -11.61 1.51
N PRO A 135 1.31 -12.43 0.83
CA PRO A 135 2.77 -12.40 0.98
C PRO A 135 3.39 -11.34 0.05
N LEU A 136 3.00 -10.07 0.22
CA LEU A 136 3.55 -8.93 -0.49
C LEU A 136 4.50 -8.15 0.42
N ASP A 137 5.76 -8.01 0.00
CA ASP A 137 6.73 -7.15 0.71
C ASP A 137 6.61 -5.71 0.19
N MET A 138 5.86 -4.89 0.94
CA MET A 138 5.72 -3.44 0.70
C MET A 138 6.61 -2.60 1.59
N THR A 139 7.33 -3.19 2.55
CA THR A 139 8.10 -2.50 3.60
C THR A 139 8.96 -1.36 3.04
N VAL A 140 9.74 -1.66 2.00
CA VAL A 140 10.64 -0.68 1.36
C VAL A 140 9.85 0.45 0.68
N ALA A 141 8.81 0.08 -0.06
CA ALA A 141 8.00 1.05 -0.80
C ALA A 141 7.20 1.94 0.16
N ASN A 142 6.64 1.38 1.22
CA ASN A 142 5.94 2.11 2.27
C ASN A 142 6.88 3.08 3.00
N LEU A 143 8.12 2.68 3.29
CA LEU A 143 9.08 3.60 3.91
C LEU A 143 9.43 4.78 3.00
N ILE A 144 9.61 4.54 1.69
CA ILE A 144 9.88 5.62 0.74
C ILE A 144 8.67 6.55 0.64
N ALA A 145 7.46 6.01 0.53
CA ALA A 145 6.24 6.79 0.51
C ALA A 145 6.07 7.62 1.79
N HIS A 146 6.26 7.02 2.97
CA HIS A 146 6.24 7.70 4.28
C HIS A 146 7.19 8.91 4.31
N GLN A 147 8.42 8.75 3.80
CA GLN A 147 9.39 9.84 3.74
C GLN A 147 9.00 10.96 2.76
N LEU A 148 8.36 10.63 1.62
CA LEU A 148 7.88 11.62 0.65
C LEU A 148 6.68 12.41 1.17
N ILE A 149 5.77 11.74 1.88
CA ILE A 149 4.61 12.34 2.54
C ILE A 149 5.08 13.24 3.70
N GLY A 150 6.14 12.83 4.38
CA GLY A 150 6.74 13.53 5.50
C GLY A 150 6.33 12.92 6.83
N GLU A 151 7.29 12.81 7.74
CA GLU A 151 7.21 12.03 8.97
C GLU A 151 5.98 12.38 9.84
N ASP A 152 5.74 13.67 10.10
CA ASP A 152 4.64 14.11 10.96
C ASP A 152 3.26 13.73 10.42
N PHE A 153 3.07 13.84 9.10
CA PHE A 153 1.78 13.57 8.47
C PHE A 153 1.59 12.07 8.24
N ALA A 154 2.63 11.37 7.76
CA ALA A 154 2.58 9.94 7.55
C ALA A 154 2.34 9.17 8.86
N ASN A 155 2.90 9.62 9.99
CA ASN A 155 2.60 9.06 11.31
C ASN A 155 1.12 9.24 11.71
N GLN A 156 0.47 10.35 11.36
CA GLN A 156 -0.96 10.55 11.61
C GLN A 156 -1.81 9.59 10.75
N LEU A 157 -1.38 9.33 9.51
CA LEU A 157 -2.01 8.36 8.63
C LEU A 157 -1.88 6.93 9.22
N ASP A 158 -0.70 6.58 9.72
CA ASP A 158 -0.47 5.29 10.39
C ASP A 158 -1.38 5.09 11.61
N GLU A 159 -1.49 6.10 12.48
CA GLU A 159 -2.38 6.06 13.64
C GLU A 159 -3.85 5.89 13.22
N ALA A 160 -4.28 6.62 12.17
CA ALA A 160 -5.65 6.52 11.66
C ALA A 160 -5.96 5.12 11.12
N VAL A 161 -5.02 4.49 10.40
CA VAL A 161 -5.17 3.12 9.90
C VAL A 161 -5.24 2.14 11.06
N HIS A 162 -4.33 2.25 12.04
CA HIS A 162 -4.31 1.35 13.18
C HIS A 162 -5.63 1.38 13.96
N HIS A 163 -6.17 2.58 14.21
CA HIS A 163 -7.47 2.75 14.83
C HIS A 163 -8.62 2.15 14.01
N ALA A 164 -8.62 2.36 12.68
CA ALA A 164 -9.65 1.80 11.82
C ALA A 164 -9.64 0.26 11.82
N VAL A 165 -8.44 -0.34 11.82
CA VAL A 165 -8.29 -1.81 11.86
C VAL A 165 -8.76 -2.38 13.19
N ASP A 166 -8.34 -1.78 14.31
CA ASP A 166 -8.74 -2.22 15.66
C ASP A 166 -10.27 -2.19 15.86
N GLU A 167 -10.95 -1.17 15.32
CA GLU A 167 -12.41 -1.07 15.40
C GLU A 167 -13.13 -2.13 14.56
N MET A 168 -12.54 -2.56 13.44
CA MET A 168 -13.17 -3.46 12.48
C MET A 168 -12.85 -4.94 12.69
N LEU A 169 -11.62 -5.25 13.11
CA LEU A 169 -11.09 -6.60 13.26
C LEU A 169 -10.75 -6.87 14.73
N ASN A 170 -11.78 -7.06 15.56
CA ASN A 170 -11.62 -7.46 16.95
C ASN A 170 -11.34 -8.97 17.10
N GLU A 171 -11.07 -9.46 18.31
CA GLU A 171 -10.80 -10.88 18.58
C GLU A 171 -11.96 -11.81 18.11
N ASP A 172 -13.21 -11.33 18.16
CA ASP A 172 -14.38 -12.09 17.70
C ASP A 172 -14.39 -12.30 16.17
N SER A 173 -13.84 -11.36 15.40
CA SER A 173 -13.64 -11.49 13.95
C SER A 173 -12.74 -12.67 13.59
N PHE A 174 -11.86 -13.09 14.51
CA PHE A 174 -10.94 -14.22 14.35
C PHE A 174 -11.43 -15.52 15.03
N ALA A 175 -12.53 -15.48 15.78
CA ALA A 175 -13.06 -16.63 16.54
C ALA A 175 -14.09 -17.49 15.79
N LEU A 176 -14.44 -17.13 14.54
CA LEU A 176 -15.47 -17.81 13.74
C LEU A 176 -14.94 -19.10 13.08
N GLU A 177 -15.80 -20.12 12.93
CA GLU A 177 -15.52 -21.40 12.21
C GLU A 177 -14.91 -21.19 10.81
N SER A 178 -15.18 -20.06 10.15
CA SER A 178 -14.60 -19.67 8.85
C SER A 178 -13.07 -19.51 8.89
N VAL A 179 -12.51 -19.22 10.06
CA VAL A 179 -11.07 -19.02 10.28
C VAL A 179 -10.34 -20.37 10.45
N GLU A 180 -11.00 -21.36 11.05
CA GLU A 180 -10.49 -22.73 11.11
C GLU A 180 -10.41 -23.36 9.70
N ALA A 181 -11.40 -23.07 8.85
CA ALA A 181 -11.37 -23.46 7.44
C ALA A 181 -10.24 -22.77 6.65
N TYR A 182 -9.92 -21.52 6.98
CA TYR A 182 -8.77 -20.81 6.41
C TYR A 182 -7.44 -21.44 6.82
N ARG A 183 -7.30 -21.88 8.07
CA ARG A 183 -6.14 -22.63 8.58
C ARG A 183 -5.90 -23.93 7.79
N GLU A 184 -6.96 -24.65 7.43
CA GLU A 184 -6.85 -25.87 6.62
C GLU A 184 -6.45 -25.58 5.16
N LYS A 185 -7.01 -24.53 4.55
CA LYS A 185 -6.72 -24.14 3.16
C LYS A 185 -5.35 -23.52 2.93
N LEU A 186 -4.77 -22.84 3.93
CA LEU A 186 -3.41 -22.25 3.84
C LEU A 186 -2.30 -23.29 3.67
N ASN A 187 -2.54 -24.53 4.13
CA ASN A 187 -1.61 -25.63 3.89
C ASN A 187 -1.68 -26.17 2.44
N SER A 188 -2.59 -25.66 1.61
CA SER A 188 -2.69 -26.06 0.20
C SER A 188 -1.66 -25.30 -0.66
N PRO A 189 -0.91 -25.98 -1.55
CA PRO A 189 0.13 -25.34 -2.38
C PRO A 189 -0.38 -24.28 -3.37
N ASP A 190 -1.66 -24.31 -3.73
CA ASP A 190 -2.24 -23.50 -4.80
C ASP A 190 -2.42 -22.03 -4.40
N THR A 191 -2.82 -21.76 -3.16
CA THR A 191 -3.04 -20.39 -2.64
C THR A 191 -1.74 -19.58 -2.60
N GLY A 192 -0.59 -20.23 -2.35
CA GLY A 192 0.73 -19.59 -2.35
C GLY A 192 1.29 -19.32 -3.76
N ALA A 193 0.77 -19.98 -4.80
CA ALA A 193 1.32 -19.90 -6.16
C ALA A 193 0.78 -18.71 -6.98
N ALA A 194 -0.36 -18.13 -6.59
CA ALA A 194 -0.88 -16.90 -7.20
C ALA A 194 0.04 -15.70 -6.88
N TRP A 195 0.53 -15.62 -5.64
CA TRP A 195 1.26 -14.46 -5.12
C TRP A 195 2.77 -14.45 -5.36
N LYS A 196 3.42 -15.61 -5.50
CA LYS A 196 4.86 -15.69 -5.85
C LYS A 196 5.21 -15.05 -7.19
N ARG A 197 4.21 -14.74 -8.01
CA ARG A 197 4.34 -14.06 -9.31
C ARG A 197 4.25 -12.54 -9.21
N TRP A 198 3.89 -12.00 -8.04
CA TRP A 198 3.80 -10.56 -7.85
C TRP A 198 5.20 -9.96 -7.68
N PRO A 199 5.59 -8.96 -8.48
CA PRO A 199 6.90 -8.37 -8.33
C PRO A 199 7.01 -7.43 -7.12
N CYS A 200 8.18 -7.38 -6.50
CA CYS A 200 8.51 -6.33 -5.54
C CYS A 200 8.72 -5.00 -6.30
N LEU A 201 7.82 -4.04 -6.08
CA LEU A 201 7.73 -2.78 -6.81
C LEU A 201 9.03 -1.95 -6.75
N SER A 202 9.57 -1.78 -5.55
CA SER A 202 10.81 -1.02 -5.33
C SER A 202 11.99 -1.64 -6.07
N ARG A 203 12.15 -2.97 -5.96
CA ARG A 203 13.20 -3.73 -6.64
C ARG A 203 13.06 -3.70 -8.17
N GLN A 204 11.84 -3.68 -8.71
CA GLN A 204 11.62 -3.56 -10.16
C GLN A 204 12.03 -2.20 -10.71
N LEU A 205 11.89 -1.15 -9.90
CA LEU A 205 12.19 0.23 -10.30
C LEU A 205 13.61 0.66 -9.91
N GLY A 206 14.40 -0.25 -9.33
CA GLY A 206 15.77 0.01 -8.90
C GLY A 206 15.88 0.87 -7.64
N VAL A 207 14.80 0.99 -6.86
CA VAL A 207 14.77 1.73 -5.59
C VAL A 207 14.93 0.74 -4.44
N GLY A 208 15.87 0.99 -3.53
CA GLY A 208 16.20 0.08 -2.44
C GLY A 208 16.60 0.81 -1.16
N LEU A 209 16.55 0.08 -0.04
CA LEU A 209 17.09 0.49 1.25
C LEU A 209 18.39 -0.28 1.51
N GLU A 210 19.47 0.44 1.82
CA GLU A 210 20.62 -0.17 2.47
C GLU A 210 20.40 -0.14 3.98
N LEU A 211 19.95 -1.26 4.56
CA LEU A 211 19.77 -1.41 6.01
C LEU A 211 21.03 -1.94 6.73
N ASP A 212 22.13 -2.16 6.01
CA ASP A 212 23.40 -2.64 6.58
C ASP A 212 24.52 -1.62 6.36
N GLN A 213 24.58 -0.61 7.22
CA GLN A 213 25.88 -0.05 7.61
C GLN A 213 26.11 -0.38 9.09
N PRO A 214 27.12 -1.22 9.43
CA PRO A 214 27.52 -1.34 10.82
C PRO A 214 28.01 0.05 11.25
N ALA A 215 27.42 0.55 12.33
CA ALA A 215 27.91 1.76 13.00
C ALA A 215 29.43 1.64 13.18
N ALA A 216 30.16 2.61 12.61
CA ALA A 216 31.61 2.70 12.75
C ALA A 216 32.02 3.00 14.20
#